data_AF-A0A7S2IG97-F1
#
_entry.id   AF-A0A7S2IG97-F1
#
_cell.length_a   1.000
_cell.length_b   1.000
_cell.length_c   1.000
_cell.angle_alpha   90.00
_cell.angle_beta   90.00
_cell.angle_gamma   90.00
#
_symmetry.space_group_name_H-M   'P 1'
#
loop_
_entity.id
_entity.type
_entity.pdbx_description
1 polymer ?
#
loop_
_entity_poly.entity_id
_entity_poly.type
_entity_poly.pdbx_seq_one_letter_code
_entity_poly.pdbx_strand_id
1 'polypeptide(L)'
;AFKEEAVPEVPQLWNERRYQQIRLQDGKLLGPQDGSAVDRSVFGVYGGVEMSLDRIELANLMVTAKKSLVVSATIPTEARKPQGVDLNLDKLGVPVVVRAPGEEEGVGSWAGERCLGSAFWAAIEADDGPIEKEDRQLLREVFHSQLSDRREEGGLFLPPSAGGAAVSRLRELLEEEERGRARRLEHFCGEAFAMADPGPLFPASWAPSAAISQQASAAPQAGRRQHPRPDYLADAARLLKSCSAPAFDE
;
A
#
# COMPACT_ATOMS: atom_id res chain seq x y z
N ALA A 1 29.93 27.94 17.36
CA ALA A 1 29.59 26.52 17.20
C ALA A 1 28.12 26.35 17.54
N PHE A 2 27.26 26.30 16.52
CA PHE A 2 25.84 26.02 16.72
C PHE A 2 25.72 24.52 16.96
N LYS A 3 25.18 24.13 18.11
CA LYS A 3 24.78 22.74 18.35
C LYS A 3 23.56 22.49 17.49
N GLU A 4 23.71 21.64 16.49
CA GLU A 4 22.59 21.00 15.80
C GLU A 4 21.86 20.17 16.86
N GLU A 5 20.78 20.71 17.41
CA GLU A 5 19.83 19.92 18.18
C GLU A 5 19.12 19.01 17.18
N ALA A 6 19.36 17.70 17.30
CA ALA A 6 18.68 16.70 16.50
C ALA A 6 17.18 16.78 16.81
N VAL A 7 16.43 17.41 15.90
CA VAL A 7 14.97 17.46 15.97
C VAL A 7 14.47 16.02 15.83
N PRO A 8 13.67 15.51 16.76
CA PRO A 8 13.08 14.18 16.61
C PRO A 8 12.13 14.19 15.42
N GLU A 9 12.59 13.71 14.27
CA GLU A 9 11.74 13.45 13.12
C GLU A 9 10.92 12.20 13.36
N VAL A 10 9.60 12.36 13.46
CA VAL A 10 8.67 11.22 13.42
C VAL A 10 8.73 10.67 11.99
N PRO A 11 9.14 9.41 11.78
CA PRO A 11 9.27 8.85 10.44
C PRO A 11 7.93 8.93 9.70
N GLN A 12 7.90 9.50 8.49
CA GLN A 12 6.68 9.59 7.69
C GLN A 12 6.18 8.19 7.29
N LEU A 13 4.97 7.84 7.72
CA LEU A 13 4.41 6.49 7.71
C LEU A 13 3.70 6.07 6.41
N TRP A 14 3.99 6.72 5.29
CA TRP A 14 3.31 6.44 4.01
C TRP A 14 3.75 5.10 3.39
N ASN A 15 4.76 4.44 3.96
CA ASN A 15 5.11 3.06 3.62
C ASN A 15 4.41 2.07 4.56
N GLU A 16 3.08 1.95 4.46
CA GLU A 16 2.36 0.81 5.06
C GLU A 16 2.84 -0.48 4.38
N ARG A 17 3.82 -1.16 4.99
CA ARG A 17 4.14 -2.54 4.65
C ARG A 17 3.23 -3.45 5.45
N ARG A 18 2.10 -3.85 4.87
CA ARG A 18 1.27 -4.91 5.44
C ARG A 18 1.94 -6.26 5.19
N TYR A 19 2.39 -6.89 6.26
CA TYR A 19 2.85 -8.28 6.22
C TYR A 19 1.68 -9.20 6.55
N GLN A 20 1.32 -10.09 5.62
CA GLN A 20 0.40 -11.18 5.92
C GLN A 20 1.21 -12.44 6.21
N GLN A 21 0.94 -13.09 7.34
CA GLN A 21 1.57 -14.36 7.69
C GLN A 21 0.88 -15.50 6.93
N ILE A 22 1.49 -15.93 5.84
CA ILE A 22 1.01 -17.05 5.04
C ILE A 22 1.57 -18.36 5.62
N ARG A 23 0.69 -19.28 6.02
CA ARG A 23 1.08 -20.64 6.43
C ARG A 23 0.98 -21.59 5.24
N LEU A 24 2.07 -22.27 4.93
CA LEU A 24 2.13 -23.30 3.88
C LEU A 24 2.35 -24.67 4.52
N GLN A 25 1.48 -25.64 4.24
CA GLN A 25 1.66 -27.04 4.63
C GLN A 25 1.40 -27.93 3.41
N ASP A 26 2.36 -28.78 3.06
CA ASP A 26 2.26 -29.72 1.92
C ASP A 26 1.88 -29.04 0.59
N GLY A 27 2.41 -27.83 0.35
CA GLY A 27 2.12 -27.04 -0.84
C GLY A 27 0.75 -26.34 -0.83
N LYS A 28 -0.04 -26.47 0.25
CA LYS A 28 -1.34 -25.82 0.41
C LYS A 28 -1.25 -24.63 1.38
N LEU A 29 -1.95 -23.56 1.05
CA LEU A 29 -2.12 -22.41 1.92
C LEU A 29 -3.11 -22.78 3.03
N LEU A 30 -2.76 -22.51 4.28
CA LEU A 30 -3.64 -22.75 5.42
C LEU A 30 -4.27 -21.45 5.90
N GLY A 31 -5.53 -21.53 6.31
CA GLY A 31 -6.26 -20.40 6.87
C GLY A 31 -5.67 -19.96 8.21
N PRO A 32 -5.75 -18.67 8.56
CA PRO A 32 -5.10 -18.13 9.75
C PRO A 32 -5.68 -18.68 11.07
N GLN A 33 -6.97 -19.02 11.11
CA GLN A 33 -7.63 -19.49 12.35
C GLN A 33 -7.63 -21.02 12.52
N ASP A 34 -7.86 -21.78 11.44
CA ASP A 34 -8.27 -23.18 11.60
C ASP A 34 -7.23 -24.19 11.10
N GLY A 35 -6.17 -23.72 10.44
CA GLY A 35 -5.21 -24.60 9.76
C GLY A 35 -5.84 -25.43 8.64
N SER A 36 -7.08 -25.13 8.26
CA SER A 36 -7.77 -25.76 7.13
C SER A 36 -7.10 -25.32 5.83
N ALA A 37 -7.00 -26.25 4.88
CA ALA A 37 -6.53 -25.92 3.54
C ALA A 37 -7.50 -24.91 2.92
N VAL A 38 -7.00 -23.71 2.64
CA VAL A 38 -7.75 -22.69 1.93
C VAL A 38 -7.83 -23.15 0.48
N ASP A 39 -9.06 -23.35 0.01
CA ASP A 39 -9.27 -23.67 -1.39
C ASP A 39 -8.75 -22.50 -2.24
N ARG A 40 -7.96 -22.82 -3.27
CA ARG A 40 -7.11 -21.86 -4.02
C ARG A 40 -7.88 -20.85 -4.86
N SER A 41 -9.20 -20.75 -4.67
CA SER A 41 -10.10 -20.07 -5.59
C SER A 41 -10.17 -18.55 -5.40
N VAL A 42 -9.76 -17.96 -4.27
CA VAL A 42 -10.18 -16.58 -3.96
C VAL A 42 -9.19 -15.76 -3.12
N PHE A 43 -7.94 -15.56 -3.54
CA PHE A 43 -7.13 -14.46 -2.95
C PHE A 43 -6.21 -13.81 -3.98
N GLY A 44 -6.82 -13.06 -4.90
CA GLY A 44 -6.11 -12.00 -5.61
C GLY A 44 -6.36 -10.68 -4.89
N VAL A 45 -5.56 -10.35 -3.88
CA VAL A 45 -5.55 -8.98 -3.32
C VAL A 45 -4.52 -8.19 -4.11
N TYR A 46 -4.94 -7.54 -5.19
CA TYR A 46 -4.13 -6.56 -5.88
C TYR A 46 -4.63 -5.17 -5.47
N GLY A 47 -3.82 -4.42 -4.70
CA GLY A 47 -4.05 -2.99 -4.48
C GLY A 47 -5.16 -2.57 -3.50
N GLY A 48 -5.58 -3.44 -2.56
CA GLY A 48 -6.52 -3.04 -1.50
C GLY A 48 -7.99 -2.92 -1.94
N VAL A 49 -8.34 -3.40 -3.13
CA VAL A 49 -9.73 -3.59 -3.53
C VAL A 49 -10.13 -5.02 -3.19
N GLU A 50 -11.06 -5.18 -2.25
CA GLU A 50 -11.73 -6.44 -1.99
C GLU A 50 -12.63 -6.77 -3.19
N MET A 51 -12.13 -7.58 -4.11
CA MET A 51 -12.94 -8.18 -5.16
C MET A 51 -13.82 -9.23 -4.50
N SER A 52 -14.98 -8.83 -3.97
CA SER A 52 -15.98 -9.74 -3.39
C SER A 52 -16.50 -10.71 -4.47
N LEU A 53 -15.74 -11.78 -4.73
CA LEU A 53 -16.15 -12.91 -5.57
C LEU A 53 -17.12 -13.85 -4.84
N ASP A 54 -17.37 -13.57 -3.55
CA ASP A 54 -18.21 -14.33 -2.62
C ASP A 54 -19.70 -14.41 -3.02
N ARG A 55 -20.11 -13.72 -4.10
CA ARG A 55 -21.46 -13.82 -4.67
C ARG A 55 -21.61 -14.82 -5.81
N ILE A 56 -20.54 -15.51 -6.19
CA ILE A 56 -20.65 -16.61 -7.14
C ILE A 56 -20.86 -17.89 -6.32
N GLU A 57 -22.11 -18.29 -6.13
CA GLU A 57 -22.51 -19.55 -5.48
C GLU A 57 -21.91 -20.76 -6.23
N LEU A 58 -20.68 -21.14 -5.88
CA LEU A 58 -20.00 -22.34 -6.37
C LEU A 58 -20.24 -23.57 -5.48
N ALA A 59 -21.07 -23.44 -4.44
CA ALA A 59 -21.41 -24.53 -3.55
C ALA A 59 -22.75 -25.15 -3.95
N ASN A 60 -22.74 -26.17 -4.81
CA ASN A 60 -23.73 -27.28 -4.83
C ASN A 60 -23.41 -28.39 -5.85
N LEU A 61 -22.13 -28.64 -6.14
CA LEU A 61 -21.72 -29.83 -6.90
C LEU A 61 -21.09 -30.85 -5.96
N MET A 62 -21.79 -31.99 -5.83
CA MET A 62 -21.53 -33.21 -5.03
C MET A 62 -22.15 -33.15 -3.62
N VAL A 63 -23.16 -33.94 -3.25
CA VAL A 63 -23.18 -35.42 -3.21
C VAL A 63 -24.63 -35.97 -3.06
N THR A 64 -24.94 -37.04 -3.81
CA THR A 64 -25.95 -38.12 -3.65
C THR A 64 -27.45 -37.86 -3.47
N ALA A 65 -28.19 -38.32 -4.49
CA ALA A 65 -29.46 -39.07 -4.46
C ALA A 65 -30.19 -39.25 -3.11
N LYS A 66 -31.36 -38.62 -2.98
CA LYS A 66 -32.68 -39.27 -2.83
C LYS A 66 -33.80 -38.23 -2.81
N LYS A 67 -34.72 -38.39 -3.78
CA LYS A 67 -36.13 -37.95 -3.86
C LYS A 67 -36.62 -36.88 -2.86
N SER A 68 -37.08 -35.73 -3.36
CA SER A 68 -38.52 -35.42 -3.45
C SER A 68 -38.79 -33.94 -3.81
N LEU A 69 -39.87 -33.76 -4.59
CA LEU A 69 -40.68 -32.56 -4.83
C LEU A 69 -40.15 -31.42 -5.72
N VAL A 70 -40.91 -31.22 -6.80
CA VAL A 70 -40.63 -30.45 -8.00
C VAL A 70 -41.28 -29.07 -7.87
N VAL A 71 -40.48 -28.00 -7.86
CA VAL A 71 -40.90 -26.66 -8.28
C VAL A 71 -40.09 -26.34 -9.53
N SER A 72 -40.80 -26.20 -10.64
CA SER A 72 -40.24 -26.05 -11.98
C SER A 72 -39.82 -24.59 -12.20
N ALA A 73 -38.52 -24.32 -12.07
CA ALA A 73 -37.86 -23.17 -12.67
C ALA A 73 -36.65 -23.70 -13.45
N THR A 74 -36.84 -23.95 -14.74
CA THR A 74 -35.77 -24.31 -15.67
C THR A 74 -34.86 -23.10 -15.89
N ILE A 75 -33.75 -23.03 -15.16
CA ILE A 75 -32.61 -22.17 -15.48
C ILE A 75 -31.69 -22.98 -16.40
N PRO A 76 -31.40 -22.53 -17.63
CA PRO A 76 -30.46 -23.21 -18.50
C PRO A 76 -29.05 -23.11 -17.94
N THR A 77 -28.51 -24.25 -17.51
CA THR A 77 -27.11 -24.46 -17.14
C THR A 77 -26.26 -24.60 -18.41
N GLU A 78 -26.03 -23.47 -19.10
CA GLU A 78 -24.89 -23.37 -20.00
C GLU A 78 -23.67 -22.91 -19.21
N ALA A 79 -22.60 -23.69 -19.26
CA ALA A 79 -21.29 -23.29 -18.76
C ALA A 79 -20.86 -22.00 -19.46
N ARG A 80 -20.98 -20.87 -18.77
CA ARG A 80 -20.55 -19.56 -19.29
C ARG A 80 -19.06 -19.64 -19.60
N LYS A 81 -18.72 -19.68 -20.89
CA LYS A 81 -17.35 -19.48 -21.37
C LYS A 81 -16.81 -18.19 -20.74
N PRO A 82 -15.56 -18.16 -20.26
CA PRO A 82 -14.95 -16.94 -19.77
C PRO A 82 -14.99 -15.90 -20.89
N GLN A 83 -15.79 -14.85 -20.71
CA GLN A 83 -15.81 -13.73 -21.63
C GLN A 83 -14.57 -12.90 -21.33
N GLY A 84 -13.62 -12.93 -22.26
CA GLY A 84 -12.47 -12.03 -22.21
C GLY A 84 -12.97 -10.59 -22.18
N VAL A 85 -12.43 -9.79 -21.27
CA VAL A 85 -12.65 -8.35 -21.24
C VAL A 85 -11.77 -7.75 -22.34
N ASP A 86 -12.38 -7.15 -23.37
CA ASP A 86 -11.67 -6.42 -24.41
C ASP A 86 -11.08 -5.14 -23.79
N LEU A 87 -9.77 -5.12 -23.57
CA LEU A 87 -9.03 -3.97 -23.06
C LEU A 87 -8.64 -3.00 -24.17
N ASN A 88 -9.29 -3.04 -25.32
CA ASN A 88 -9.01 -2.10 -26.39
C ASN A 88 -9.40 -0.67 -25.96
N LEU A 89 -8.40 0.07 -25.49
CA LEU A 89 -8.51 1.45 -25.03
C LEU A 89 -8.91 2.43 -26.14
N ASP A 90 -8.77 2.04 -27.43
CA ASP A 90 -9.19 2.87 -28.56
C ASP A 90 -10.72 3.08 -28.60
N LYS A 91 -11.47 2.17 -27.97
CA LYS A 91 -12.94 2.27 -27.83
C LYS A 91 -13.36 3.07 -26.61
N LEU A 92 -12.48 3.20 -25.62
CA LEU A 92 -12.67 4.14 -24.53
C LEU A 92 -12.28 5.51 -25.07
N GLY A 93 -13.21 6.14 -25.78
CA GLY A 93 -13.02 7.51 -26.26
C GLY A 93 -12.61 8.36 -25.08
N VAL A 94 -11.31 8.64 -24.97
CA VAL A 94 -10.77 9.50 -23.92
C VAL A 94 -11.47 10.83 -24.16
N PRO A 95 -12.35 11.28 -23.25
CA PRO A 95 -13.05 12.53 -23.48
C PRO A 95 -11.98 13.57 -23.69
N VAL A 96 -11.98 14.20 -24.87
CA VAL A 96 -11.16 15.39 -25.09
C VAL A 96 -11.54 16.31 -23.94
N VAL A 97 -10.58 16.57 -23.05
CA VAL A 97 -10.79 17.45 -21.92
C VAL A 97 -10.92 18.84 -22.50
N VAL A 98 -12.14 19.18 -22.92
CA VAL A 98 -12.52 20.52 -23.31
C VAL A 98 -12.54 21.29 -22.00
N ARG A 99 -11.44 22.00 -21.72
CA ARG A 99 -11.40 22.99 -20.64
C ARG A 99 -12.59 23.91 -20.86
N ALA A 100 -13.50 23.96 -19.89
CA ALA A 100 -14.69 24.78 -20.04
C ALA A 100 -14.22 26.23 -20.21
N PRO A 101 -14.67 26.96 -21.25
CA PRO A 101 -14.32 28.36 -21.42
C PRO A 101 -14.90 29.13 -20.22
N GLY A 102 -14.03 29.57 -19.31
CA GLY A 102 -14.42 30.23 -18.05
C GLY A 102 -14.00 29.50 -16.78
N GLU A 103 -13.32 28.35 -16.87
CA GLU A 103 -12.58 27.82 -15.72
C GLU A 103 -11.49 28.83 -15.33
N GLU A 104 -11.66 29.34 -14.12
CA GLU A 104 -10.97 30.47 -13.51
C GLU A 104 -9.46 30.45 -13.80
N GLU A 105 -8.91 31.62 -14.14
CA GLU A 105 -7.46 31.84 -14.07
C GLU A 105 -6.99 31.26 -12.74
N GLY A 106 -6.20 30.18 -12.82
CA GLY A 106 -5.86 29.41 -11.65
C GLY A 106 -5.26 30.32 -10.59
N VAL A 107 -5.89 30.35 -9.42
CA VAL A 107 -5.46 31.18 -8.29
C VAL A 107 -4.04 30.81 -7.86
N GLY A 108 -3.65 29.55 -8.05
CA GLY A 108 -2.28 29.12 -7.83
C GLY A 108 -1.34 29.60 -8.94
N SER A 109 -0.22 30.20 -8.54
CA SER A 109 0.83 30.72 -9.43
C SER A 109 1.52 29.67 -10.31
N TRP A 110 1.29 28.37 -10.06
CA TRP A 110 1.75 27.27 -10.92
C TRP A 110 0.77 26.91 -12.04
N ALA A 111 -0.35 27.64 -12.17
CA ALA A 111 -1.29 27.50 -13.27
C ALA A 111 -0.64 27.90 -14.61
N GLY A 112 -0.19 26.92 -15.40
CA GLY A 112 0.24 27.19 -16.77
C GLY A 112 1.18 26.16 -17.36
N GLU A 113 1.37 26.26 -18.68
CA GLU A 113 2.24 25.35 -19.45
C GLU A 113 3.72 25.48 -19.07
N ARG A 114 4.10 26.59 -18.43
CA ARG A 114 5.48 26.86 -17.98
C ARG A 114 5.90 25.98 -16.79
N CYS A 115 4.93 25.40 -16.09
CA CYS A 115 5.14 24.62 -14.88
C CYS A 115 4.73 23.14 -15.11
N LEU A 116 5.13 22.55 -16.23
CA LEU A 116 4.88 21.15 -16.57
C LEU A 116 6.14 20.29 -16.49
N GLY A 117 5.98 19.01 -16.16
CA GLY A 117 7.08 18.05 -16.18
C GLY A 117 8.26 18.44 -15.28
N SER A 118 9.48 18.35 -15.81
CA SER A 118 10.70 18.72 -15.08
C SER A 118 10.79 20.22 -14.75
N ALA A 119 10.14 21.09 -15.53
CA ALA A 119 10.15 22.52 -15.26
C ALA A 119 9.35 22.87 -13.99
N PHE A 120 8.31 22.09 -13.68
CA PHE A 120 7.59 22.20 -12.40
C PHE A 120 8.52 21.95 -11.21
N TRP A 121 9.26 20.85 -11.25
CA TRP A 121 10.18 20.48 -10.17
C TRP A 121 11.29 21.52 -9.97
N ALA A 122 11.87 22.00 -11.07
CA ALA A 122 12.86 23.08 -11.03
C ALA A 122 12.27 24.39 -10.46
N ALA A 123 11.03 24.73 -10.79
CA ALA A 123 10.35 25.92 -10.28
C ALA A 123 10.02 25.84 -8.78
N ILE A 124 9.79 24.63 -8.25
CA ILE A 124 9.61 24.41 -6.81
C ILE A 124 10.93 24.54 -6.06
N GLU A 125 12.04 24.07 -6.63
CA GLU A 125 13.35 24.09 -5.99
C GLU A 125 14.02 25.45 -6.06
N ALA A 126 13.86 26.19 -7.16
CA ALA A 126 14.44 27.51 -7.33
C ALA A 126 13.78 28.54 -6.40
N ASP A 127 14.59 29.37 -5.73
CA ASP A 127 14.09 30.45 -4.88
C ASP A 127 13.59 31.67 -5.68
N ASP A 128 14.02 31.81 -6.94
CA ASP A 128 13.61 32.90 -7.84
C ASP A 128 12.81 32.38 -9.05
N GLY A 129 11.85 31.50 -8.79
CA GLY A 129 11.00 30.87 -9.80
C GLY A 129 9.74 31.66 -10.18
N PRO A 130 9.02 31.22 -11.23
CA PRO A 130 7.75 31.82 -11.65
C PRO A 130 6.59 31.58 -10.66
N ILE A 131 6.76 30.65 -9.72
CA ILE A 131 5.79 30.32 -8.68
C ILE A 131 5.99 31.28 -7.51
N GLU A 132 4.89 31.86 -7.00
CA GLU A 132 4.88 32.70 -5.82
C GLU A 132 5.44 31.98 -4.60
N LYS A 133 6.01 32.72 -3.66
CA LYS A 133 6.75 32.15 -2.53
C LYS A 133 5.85 31.28 -1.64
N GLU A 134 4.63 31.74 -1.38
CA GLU A 134 3.64 31.09 -0.53
C GLU A 134 3.16 29.77 -1.15
N ASP A 135 2.93 29.77 -2.46
CA ASP A 135 2.57 28.58 -3.23
C ASP A 135 3.73 27.60 -3.36
N ARG A 136 4.95 28.12 -3.48
CA ARG A 136 6.15 27.28 -3.53
C ARG A 136 6.37 26.54 -2.22
N GLN A 137 6.20 27.23 -1.09
CA GLN A 137 6.29 26.61 0.23
C GLN A 137 5.24 25.51 0.38
N LEU A 138 3.99 25.80 0.00
CA LEU A 138 2.90 24.83 -0.03
C LEU A 138 3.27 23.59 -0.85
N LEU A 139 3.77 23.78 -2.07
CA LEU A 139 4.18 22.68 -2.96
C LEU A 139 5.40 21.92 -2.44
N ARG A 140 6.34 22.55 -1.75
CA ARG A 140 7.50 21.88 -1.12
C ARG A 140 7.05 20.96 0.02
N GLU A 141 6.05 21.38 0.80
CA GLU A 141 5.48 20.55 1.88
C GLU A 141 4.74 19.33 1.34
N VAL A 142 4.00 19.49 0.24
CA VAL A 142 3.26 18.39 -0.41
C VAL A 142 4.19 17.47 -1.18
N PHE A 143 5.14 18.03 -1.94
CA PHE A 143 6.06 17.30 -2.80
C PHE A 143 7.49 17.36 -2.28
N HIS A 144 7.70 16.69 -1.15
CA HIS A 144 9.00 16.60 -0.50
C HIS A 144 10.08 16.11 -1.47
N SER A 145 11.27 16.73 -1.44
CA SER A 145 12.35 16.50 -2.40
C SER A 145 12.81 15.04 -2.46
N GLN A 146 12.87 14.38 -1.30
CA GLN A 146 13.35 12.99 -1.17
C GLN A 146 12.25 11.93 -1.06
N LEU A 147 11.00 12.33 -0.83
CA LEU A 147 9.91 11.37 -0.55
C LEU A 147 8.88 11.29 -1.69
N SER A 148 8.88 12.26 -2.61
CA SER A 148 7.99 12.23 -3.77
C SER A 148 8.59 11.37 -4.88
N ASP A 149 8.09 10.15 -5.00
CA ASP A 149 8.35 9.21 -6.10
C ASP A 149 7.94 9.78 -7.47
N ARG A 150 6.90 10.62 -7.51
CA ARG A 150 6.42 11.31 -8.71
C ARG A 150 7.46 12.18 -9.40
N ARG A 151 8.58 12.50 -8.73
CA ARG A 151 9.72 13.19 -9.36
C ARG A 151 10.38 12.33 -10.45
N GLU A 152 10.33 11.00 -10.32
CA GLU A 152 10.84 10.06 -11.32
C GLU A 152 10.01 10.07 -12.62
N GLU A 153 8.79 10.62 -12.61
CA GLU A 153 7.98 10.83 -13.82
C GLU A 153 8.62 11.85 -14.79
N GLY A 154 9.52 12.71 -14.29
CA GLY A 154 10.28 13.66 -15.10
C GLY A 154 9.37 14.56 -15.96
N GLY A 155 9.53 14.49 -17.28
CA GLY A 155 8.76 15.29 -18.24
C GLY A 155 7.29 14.86 -18.41
N LEU A 156 6.90 13.68 -17.92
CA LEU A 156 5.53 13.17 -18.01
C LEU A 156 4.65 13.65 -16.86
N PHE A 157 5.25 14.27 -15.85
CA PHE A 157 4.53 14.75 -14.68
C PHE A 157 3.55 15.87 -15.06
N LEU A 158 2.29 15.69 -14.66
CA LEU A 158 1.26 16.71 -14.72
C LEU A 158 1.01 17.28 -13.31
N PRO A 159 1.19 18.60 -13.10
CA PRO A 159 0.98 19.22 -11.81
C PRO A 159 -0.49 19.15 -11.38
N PRO A 160 -0.77 19.17 -10.07
CA PRO A 160 -2.14 19.25 -9.58
C PRO A 160 -2.80 20.54 -10.06
N SER A 161 -4.14 20.50 -10.21
CA SER A 161 -4.93 21.66 -10.63
C SER A 161 -4.70 22.86 -9.69
N ALA A 162 -4.34 24.00 -10.26
CA ALA A 162 -4.13 25.26 -9.56
C ALA A 162 -5.44 26.06 -9.31
N GLY A 163 -6.59 25.40 -9.36
CA GLY A 163 -7.89 26.03 -9.15
C GLY A 163 -8.08 26.48 -7.69
N GLY A 164 -8.65 27.66 -7.46
CA GLY A 164 -8.74 28.27 -6.13
C GLY A 164 -9.35 27.35 -5.07
N ALA A 165 -10.46 26.70 -5.38
CA ALA A 165 -11.09 25.74 -4.47
C ALA A 165 -10.18 24.56 -4.07
N ALA A 166 -9.37 24.05 -5.01
CA ALA A 166 -8.44 22.97 -4.74
C ALA A 166 -7.27 23.44 -3.89
N VAL A 167 -6.73 24.64 -4.17
CA VAL A 167 -5.64 25.25 -3.40
C VAL A 167 -6.07 25.57 -1.98
N SER A 168 -7.24 26.18 -1.78
CA SER A 168 -7.79 26.46 -0.45
C SER A 168 -7.96 25.18 0.37
N ARG A 169 -8.56 24.14 -0.24
CA ARG A 169 -8.72 22.84 0.42
C ARG A 169 -7.38 22.19 0.76
N LEU A 170 -6.37 22.32 -0.09
CA LEU A 170 -5.04 21.78 0.17
C LEU A 170 -4.38 22.47 1.37
N ARG A 171 -4.53 23.79 1.49
CA ARG A 171 -4.04 24.56 2.65
C ARG A 171 -4.73 24.11 3.95
N GLU A 172 -6.06 23.98 3.94
CA GLU A 172 -6.83 23.48 5.09
C GLU A 172 -6.36 22.08 5.54
N LEU A 173 -6.14 21.16 4.58
CA LEU A 173 -5.68 19.80 4.88
C LEU A 173 -4.27 19.78 5.47
N LEU A 174 -3.38 20.66 5.02
CA LEU A 174 -2.02 20.74 5.56
C LEU A 174 -2.00 21.30 6.98
N GLU A 175 -2.82 22.31 7.28
CA GLU A 175 -2.97 22.82 8.65
C GLU A 175 -3.55 21.74 9.59
N GLU A 176 -4.52 20.95 9.11
CA GLU A 176 -5.05 19.83 9.87
C GLU A 176 -3.99 18.75 10.13
N GLU A 177 -3.20 18.40 9.11
CA GLU A 177 -2.13 17.41 9.24
C GLU A 177 -0.99 17.91 10.13
N GLU A 178 -0.62 19.18 10.08
CA GLU A 178 0.36 19.79 10.98
C GLU A 178 -0.12 19.68 12.44
N ARG A 179 -1.38 20.02 12.70
CA ARG A 179 -2.01 19.83 14.02
C ARG A 179 -2.06 18.37 14.43
N GLY A 180 -2.28 17.45 13.49
CA GLY A 180 -2.21 16.01 13.71
C GLY A 180 -0.80 15.54 14.08
N ARG A 181 0.22 16.02 13.37
CA ARG A 181 1.63 15.74 13.62
C ARG A 181 2.08 16.27 14.98
N ALA A 182 1.70 17.49 15.34
CA ALA A 182 2.00 18.07 16.65
C ALA A 182 1.39 17.23 17.79
N ARG A 183 0.11 16.83 17.67
CA ARG A 183 -0.55 15.94 18.65
C ARG A 183 0.12 14.57 18.74
N ARG A 184 0.52 13.98 17.61
CA ARG A 184 1.26 12.71 17.59
C ARG A 184 2.63 12.86 18.26
N LEU A 185 3.35 13.94 17.99
CA LEU A 185 4.66 14.21 18.60
C LEU A 185 4.52 14.40 20.12
N GLU A 186 3.56 15.21 20.56
CA GLU A 186 3.26 15.42 21.98
C GLU A 186 2.91 14.09 22.67
N HIS A 187 2.05 13.28 22.05
CA HIS A 187 1.69 11.96 22.59
C HIS A 187 2.91 11.03 22.63
N PHE A 188 3.69 10.96 21.56
CA PHE A 188 4.88 10.12 21.45
C PHE A 188 5.95 10.46 22.50
N CYS A 189 6.14 11.74 22.80
CA CYS A 189 7.09 12.22 23.80
C CYS A 189 6.55 12.17 25.24
N GLY A 190 5.26 11.86 25.43
CA GLY A 190 4.64 11.79 26.76
C GLY A 190 4.95 10.50 27.51
N GLU A 191 4.93 10.55 28.85
CA GLU A 191 5.19 9.38 29.72
C GLU A 191 4.14 8.27 29.56
N ALA A 192 2.95 8.60 29.07
CA ALA A 192 1.86 7.66 28.82
C ALA A 192 2.06 6.83 27.53
N PHE A 193 3.04 7.18 26.69
CA PHE A 193 3.27 6.46 25.44
C PHE A 193 3.84 5.06 25.71
N ALA A 194 3.11 4.03 25.26
CA ALA A 194 3.57 2.65 25.31
C ALA A 194 3.77 2.12 23.89
N MET A 195 4.98 1.65 23.56
CA MET A 195 5.27 1.10 22.23
C MET A 195 4.38 -0.11 21.88
N ALA A 196 3.94 -0.87 22.89
CA ALA A 196 3.02 -2.00 22.71
C ALA A 196 1.57 -1.57 22.42
N ASP A 197 1.20 -0.34 22.78
CA ASP A 197 -0.12 0.24 22.58
C ASP A 197 0.03 1.74 22.29
N PRO A 198 0.39 2.11 21.05
CA PRO A 198 0.67 3.49 20.68
C PRO A 198 -0.59 4.37 20.68
N GLY A 199 -1.79 3.79 20.87
CA GLY A 199 -3.04 4.50 20.90
C GLY A 199 -3.60 4.88 19.52
N PRO A 200 -4.79 5.50 19.48
CA PRO A 200 -5.56 5.73 18.24
C PRO A 200 -5.00 6.84 17.35
N LEU A 201 -4.04 7.64 17.85
CA LEU A 201 -3.39 8.68 17.06
C LEU A 201 -2.36 8.11 16.07
N PHE A 202 -1.97 6.84 16.23
CA PHE A 202 -0.99 6.15 15.39
C PHE A 202 -1.67 5.08 14.55
N PRO A 203 -1.10 4.74 13.37
CA PRO A 203 -1.63 3.63 12.57
C PRO A 203 -1.65 2.33 13.37
N ALA A 204 -2.69 1.52 13.15
CA ALA A 204 -2.82 0.22 13.81
C ALA A 204 -1.64 -0.73 13.50
N SER A 205 -0.89 -0.48 12.44
CA SER A 205 0.33 -1.21 12.08
C SER A 205 1.51 -1.00 13.04
N TRP A 206 1.48 0.05 13.86
CA TRP A 206 2.48 0.26 14.93
C TRP A 206 2.25 -0.62 16.14
N ALA A 207 0.99 -0.99 16.41
CA ALA A 207 0.70 -2.00 17.41
C ALA A 207 1.26 -3.35 16.92
N PRO A 208 1.96 -4.14 17.76
CA PRO A 208 2.49 -5.43 17.35
C PRO A 208 1.40 -6.32 16.74
N SER A 209 1.41 -6.49 15.42
CA SER A 209 0.39 -7.25 14.68
C SER A 209 0.43 -8.75 14.96
N ALA A 210 1.47 -9.21 15.63
CA ALA A 210 1.56 -10.55 16.17
C ALA A 210 2.20 -10.47 17.55
N ALA A 211 1.40 -10.75 18.58
CA ALA A 211 1.94 -11.52 19.69
C ALA A 211 2.38 -12.85 19.08
N ILE A 212 3.66 -12.94 18.67
CA ILE A 212 4.31 -14.23 18.46
C ILE A 212 4.21 -14.87 19.82
N SER A 213 3.18 -15.70 19.99
CA SER A 213 2.97 -16.45 21.21
C SER A 213 4.16 -17.38 21.29
N GLN A 214 5.23 -16.90 21.94
CA GLN A 214 6.19 -17.74 22.61
C GLN A 214 5.42 -18.37 23.76
N GLN A 215 4.45 -19.23 23.44
CA GLN A 215 4.17 -20.33 24.32
C GLN A 215 5.50 -21.05 24.45
N ALA A 216 6.19 -20.77 25.54
CA ALA A 216 7.11 -21.70 26.17
C ALA A 216 6.29 -22.97 26.42
N SER A 217 6.13 -23.78 25.37
CA SER A 217 5.63 -25.12 25.50
C SER A 217 6.74 -25.88 26.23
N ALA A 218 6.67 -25.85 27.56
CA ALA A 218 7.29 -26.82 28.45
C ALA A 218 6.62 -28.21 28.32
N ALA A 219 5.88 -28.46 27.24
CA ALA A 219 5.49 -29.78 26.79
C ALA A 219 6.54 -30.25 25.75
N PRO A 220 7.06 -31.48 25.87
CA PRO A 220 7.98 -32.02 24.88
C PRO A 220 7.25 -32.12 23.53
N GLN A 221 7.48 -31.16 22.64
CA GLN A 221 7.03 -31.20 21.26
C GLN A 221 7.83 -32.26 20.50
N ALA A 222 7.46 -33.52 20.68
CA ALA A 222 7.73 -34.58 19.73
C ALA A 222 6.88 -34.31 18.46
N GLY A 223 7.35 -33.45 17.55
CA GLY A 223 6.61 -33.27 16.29
C GLY A 223 7.05 -32.17 15.34
N ARG A 224 7.78 -31.14 15.78
CA ARG A 224 8.35 -30.15 14.84
C ARG A 224 9.82 -30.44 14.58
N ARG A 225 10.09 -31.62 14.01
CA ARG A 225 11.34 -31.83 13.27
C ARG A 225 11.20 -31.02 11.98
N GLN A 226 11.98 -29.96 11.85
CA GLN A 226 12.24 -29.38 10.54
C GLN A 226 12.85 -30.51 9.70
N HIS A 227 12.06 -31.10 8.81
CA HIS A 227 12.57 -32.13 7.93
C HIS A 227 13.49 -31.44 6.92
N PRO A 228 14.79 -31.79 6.87
CA PRO A 228 15.66 -31.27 5.85
C PRO A 228 15.05 -31.65 4.49
N ARG A 229 14.82 -30.67 3.61
CA ARG A 229 14.41 -30.98 2.24
C ARG A 229 15.56 -31.74 1.58
N PRO A 230 15.39 -33.03 1.25
CA PRO A 230 16.48 -33.87 0.76
C PRO A 230 17.07 -33.32 -0.54
N ASP A 231 16.23 -32.70 -1.36
CA ASP A 231 16.58 -32.02 -2.62
C ASP A 231 17.61 -30.90 -2.41
N TYR A 232 17.64 -30.28 -1.22
CA TYR A 232 18.54 -29.17 -0.90
C TYR A 232 19.83 -29.59 -0.19
N LEU A 233 20.00 -30.87 0.17
CA LEU A 233 21.20 -31.30 0.91
C LEU A 233 22.47 -31.16 0.06
N ALA A 234 22.39 -31.42 -1.24
CA ALA A 234 23.51 -31.26 -2.16
C ALA A 234 23.86 -29.78 -2.40
N ASP A 235 22.86 -28.92 -2.53
CA ASP A 235 23.03 -27.50 -2.83
C ASP A 235 23.41 -26.68 -1.60
N ALA A 236 22.93 -27.03 -0.41
CA ALA A 236 23.28 -26.36 0.84
C ALA A 236 24.78 -26.50 1.15
N ALA A 237 25.36 -27.69 0.93
CA ALA A 237 26.79 -27.91 1.10
C ALA A 237 27.64 -27.09 0.09
N ARG A 238 27.09 -26.85 -1.09
CA ARG A 238 27.73 -26.05 -2.14
C ARG A 238 27.68 -24.55 -1.83
N LEU A 239 26.53 -24.06 -1.33
CA LEU A 239 26.35 -22.66 -0.92
C LEU A 239 27.19 -22.29 0.31
N LEU A 240 27.27 -23.18 1.31
CA LEU A 240 28.10 -22.97 2.50
C LEU A 240 29.60 -22.97 2.18
N LYS A 241 30.03 -23.70 1.14
CA LYS A 241 31.42 -23.67 0.66
C LYS A 241 31.77 -22.42 -0.15
N SER A 242 30.79 -21.76 -0.77
CA SER A 242 31.01 -20.52 -1.52
C SER A 242 30.98 -19.25 -0.66
N CYS A 243 30.45 -19.33 0.57
CA CYS A 243 30.57 -18.25 1.54
C CYS A 243 31.96 -18.30 2.21
N SER A 244 32.99 -17.87 1.48
CA SER A 244 34.23 -17.40 2.11
C SER A 244 33.88 -16.36 3.15
N ALA A 245 34.56 -16.41 4.31
CA ALA A 245 34.33 -15.50 5.43
C ALA A 245 34.13 -14.06 4.94
N PRO A 246 33.08 -13.35 5.40
CA PRO A 246 32.89 -11.96 5.02
C PRO A 246 34.14 -11.19 5.43
N ALA A 247 34.90 -10.72 4.43
CA ALA A 247 35.96 -9.77 4.66
C ALA A 247 35.27 -8.44 4.96
N PHE A 248 35.24 -8.08 6.23
CA PHE A 248 34.99 -6.71 6.62
C PHE A 248 36.32 -5.99 6.51
N ASP A 249 36.46 -5.10 5.53
CA ASP A 249 37.59 -4.18 5.46
C ASP A 249 37.59 -3.31 6.73
N GLU A 250 38.77 -3.14 7.35
CA GLU A 250 39.03 -2.26 8.50
C GLU A 250 39.05 -0.77 8.11
#